data_AF-A0A930Z710-F1
#
_entry.id   AF-A0A930Z710-F1
#
_cell.length_a   1.000
_cell.length_b   1.000
_cell.length_c   1.000
_cell.angle_alpha   90.00
_cell.angle_beta   90.00
_cell.angle_gamma   90.00
#
_symmetry.space_group_name_H-M   'P 1'
#
loop_
_entity.id
_entity.type
_entity.pdbx_description
1 polymer ?
#
loop_
_entity_poly.entity_id
_entity_poly.type
_entity_poly.pdbx_seq_one_letter_code
_entity_poly.pdbx_strand_id
1 'polypeptide(L)'
;MDDVQWHAPLSANACCPVLPRCPACSLLEVVFYRFDIFKTRFGREPRPDDPLFFDPESDSPVQAGPFQTHSQLADACRETGVELALLSKFWDLGEDTV
;
A
#
# COMPACT_ATOMS: atom_id res chain seq x y z
N MET A 1 -10.60 -24.10 -11.42
CA MET A 1 -11.35 -22.83 -11.41
C MET A 1 -11.38 -22.46 -9.95
N ASP A 2 -10.29 -21.85 -9.52
CA ASP A 2 -9.97 -21.72 -8.11
C ASP A 2 -10.48 -20.35 -7.66
N ASP A 3 -11.55 -20.40 -6.89
CA ASP A 3 -12.16 -19.30 -6.17
C ASP A 3 -11.12 -18.65 -5.25
N VAL A 4 -10.51 -17.55 -5.71
CA VAL A 4 -9.75 -16.67 -4.81
C VAL A 4 -10.77 -15.80 -4.09
N GLN A 5 -11.32 -16.34 -3.02
CA GLN A 5 -12.19 -15.63 -2.10
C GLN A 5 -11.31 -14.71 -1.23
N TRP A 6 -11.06 -13.49 -1.71
CA TRP A 6 -10.47 -12.43 -0.89
C TRP A 6 -11.48 -12.03 0.19
N HIS A 7 -11.38 -12.69 1.34
CA HIS A 7 -12.25 -12.44 2.48
C HIS A 7 -11.91 -11.11 3.15
N ALA A 8 -12.84 -10.17 2.98
CA ALA A 8 -13.23 -9.10 3.90
C ALA A 8 -12.20 -7.99 4.23
N PRO A 9 -12.65 -6.73 4.41
CA PRO A 9 -11.83 -5.71 5.06
C PRO A 9 -11.39 -6.26 6.41
N LEU A 10 -10.10 -6.14 6.72
CA LEU A 10 -9.51 -6.59 7.98
C LEU A 10 -10.51 -6.32 9.11
N SER A 11 -11.07 -7.40 9.67
CA SER A 11 -11.98 -7.27 10.80
C SER A 11 -11.22 -6.53 11.89
N ALA A 12 -11.89 -5.56 12.51
CA ALA A 12 -11.30 -4.53 13.37
C ALA A 12 -10.57 -5.02 14.64
N ASN A 13 -10.24 -6.31 14.77
CA ASN A 13 -9.81 -6.96 16.01
C ASN A 13 -8.65 -7.97 15.90
N ALA A 14 -7.91 -8.09 14.79
CA ALA A 14 -6.95 -9.20 14.64
C ALA A 14 -5.49 -8.96 15.09
N CYS A 15 -5.06 -7.72 15.40
CA CYS A 15 -3.67 -7.52 15.88
C CYS A 15 -3.47 -6.53 17.03
N CYS A 16 -4.32 -5.50 17.22
CA CYS A 16 -4.17 -4.55 18.33
C CYS A 16 -5.54 -4.08 18.83
N PRO A 17 -5.85 -4.19 20.14
CA PRO A 17 -7.19 -3.93 20.65
C PRO A 17 -7.57 -2.44 20.83
N VAL A 18 -6.63 -1.49 20.68
CA VAL A 18 -6.90 -0.05 20.90
C VAL A 18 -5.96 0.80 20.04
N LEU A 19 -6.44 1.96 19.58
CA LEU A 19 -5.63 3.00 18.95
C LEU A 19 -4.50 3.48 19.87
N PRO A 20 -3.33 3.87 19.30
CA PRO A 20 -3.01 3.86 17.87
C PRO A 20 -2.66 2.47 17.33
N ARG A 21 -2.99 2.21 16.04
CA ARG A 21 -2.64 0.97 15.34
C ARG A 21 -1.12 0.77 15.35
N CYS A 22 -0.65 -0.47 15.52
CA CYS A 22 0.79 -0.75 15.41
C CYS A 22 1.29 -0.53 13.97
N PRO A 23 2.60 -0.34 13.75
CA PRO A 23 3.16 -0.07 12.43
C PRO A 23 2.81 -1.13 11.38
N ALA A 24 2.78 -2.42 11.74
CA ALA A 24 2.42 -3.49 10.83
C ALA A 24 0.96 -3.40 10.34
N CYS A 25 0.01 -3.10 11.24
CA CYS A 25 -1.38 -2.88 10.84
C CYS A 25 -1.53 -1.63 9.98
N SER A 26 -0.88 -0.53 10.37
CA SER A 26 -0.86 0.70 9.57
C SER A 26 -0.29 0.46 8.17
N LEU A 27 0.72 -0.39 8.05
CA LEU A 27 1.29 -0.73 6.75
C LEU A 27 0.31 -1.52 5.89
N LEU A 28 -0.37 -2.52 6.46
CA LEU A 28 -1.35 -3.32 5.72
C LEU A 28 -2.49 -2.45 5.18
N GLU A 29 -2.97 -1.46 5.94
CA GLU A 29 -3.99 -0.51 5.47
C GLU A 29 -3.52 0.25 4.21
N VAL A 30 -2.28 0.77 4.24
CA VAL A 30 -1.69 1.45 3.09
C VAL A 30 -1.51 0.50 1.91
N VAL A 31 -1.08 -0.74 2.16
CA VAL A 31 -0.94 -1.78 1.12
C VAL A 31 -2.30 -2.09 0.47
N PHE A 32 -3.36 -2.29 1.27
CA PHE A 32 -4.69 -2.58 0.73
C PHE A 32 -5.25 -1.43 -0.10
N TYR A 33 -5.08 -0.19 0.36
CA TYR A 33 -5.44 0.98 -0.44
C TYR A 33 -4.72 0.98 -1.79
N ARG A 34 -3.42 0.66 -1.81
CA ARG A 34 -2.63 0.58 -3.04
C ARG A 34 -3.06 -0.60 -3.94
N PHE A 35 -3.51 -1.72 -3.37
CA PHE A 35 -4.10 -2.84 -4.13
C PHE A 35 -5.36 -2.40 -4.86
N ASP A 36 -6.24 -1.65 -4.19
CA ASP A 36 -7.45 -1.11 -4.80
C ASP A 36 -7.13 -0.17 -5.97
N ILE A 37 -6.16 0.73 -5.79
CA ILE A 37 -5.70 1.64 -6.86
C ILE A 37 -5.11 0.85 -8.05
N PHE A 38 -4.31 -0.19 -7.78
CA PHE A 38 -3.79 -1.08 -8.82
C PHE A 38 -4.93 -1.73 -9.61
N LYS A 39 -5.90 -2.31 -8.91
CA LYS A 39 -7.04 -2.97 -9.49
C LYS A 39 -7.91 -2.02 -10.31
N THR A 40 -8.12 -0.79 -9.83
CA THR A 40 -8.80 0.26 -10.60
C THR A 40 -8.04 0.61 -11.88
N ARG A 41 -6.70 0.68 -11.85
CA ARG A 41 -5.88 1.04 -13.03
C ARG A 41 -5.78 -0.07 -14.07
N PHE A 42 -5.64 -1.32 -13.64
CA PHE A 42 -5.30 -2.45 -14.52
C PHE A 42 -6.40 -3.51 -14.66
N GLY A 43 -7.51 -3.35 -13.93
CA GLY A 43 -8.68 -4.23 -14.03
C GLY A 43 -8.49 -5.63 -13.45
N ARG A 44 -7.45 -5.87 -12.65
CA ARG A 44 -7.13 -7.15 -12.03
C ARG A 44 -6.42 -6.97 -10.69
N GLU A 45 -6.44 -8.01 -9.85
CA GLU A 45 -5.59 -8.04 -8.65
C GLU A 45 -4.09 -8.02 -9.02
N PRO A 46 -3.23 -7.37 -8.21
CA PRO A 46 -1.79 -7.47 -8.37
C PRO A 46 -1.30 -8.90 -8.11
N ARG A 47 -0.31 -9.33 -8.88
CA ARG A 47 0.45 -10.56 -8.64
C ARG A 47 1.58 -10.28 -7.65
N PRO A 48 2.18 -11.31 -7.03
CA PRO A 48 3.28 -11.13 -6.07
C PRO A 48 4.46 -10.31 -6.62
N ASP A 49 4.74 -10.41 -7.92
CA ASP A 49 5.85 -9.71 -8.59
C ASP A 49 5.43 -8.37 -9.23
N ASP A 50 4.15 -8.01 -9.18
CA ASP A 50 3.71 -6.73 -9.72
C ASP A 50 4.11 -5.58 -8.78
N PRO A 51 4.56 -4.44 -9.32
CA PRO A 51 4.89 -3.27 -8.53
C PRO A 51 3.63 -2.66 -7.91
N LEU A 52 3.63 -2.54 -6.58
CA LEU A 52 2.54 -1.89 -5.86
C LEU A 52 2.53 -0.37 -6.02
N PHE A 53 3.73 0.20 -6.17
CA PHE A 53 3.96 1.59 -6.56
C PHE A 53 4.38 1.59 -8.02
N PHE A 54 3.47 1.99 -8.89
CA PHE A 54 3.62 1.83 -10.33
C PHE A 54 3.47 3.17 -11.05
N ASP A 55 4.04 3.27 -12.24
CA ASP A 55 3.84 4.41 -13.14
C ASP A 55 2.38 4.42 -13.63
N PRO A 56 1.56 5.43 -13.27
CA PRO A 56 0.15 5.47 -13.66
C PRO A 56 -0.05 5.72 -15.17
N GLU A 57 0.94 6.31 -15.85
CA GLU A 57 0.88 6.62 -17.28
C GLU A 57 1.22 5.40 -18.15
N SER A 58 1.86 4.38 -17.58
CA SER A 58 2.19 3.16 -18.29
C SER A 58 0.97 2.27 -18.53
N ASP A 59 0.85 1.69 -19.72
CA ASP A 59 -0.18 0.70 -20.06
C ASP A 59 -0.01 -0.63 -19.32
N SER A 60 1.14 -0.84 -18.68
CA SER A 60 1.47 -2.02 -17.89
C SER A 60 2.00 -1.63 -16.51
N PRO A 61 1.89 -2.49 -15.49
CA PRO A 61 2.38 -2.18 -14.15
C PRO A 61 3.91 -2.19 -14.14
N VAL A 62 4.50 -1.03 -14.36
CA VAL A 62 5.94 -0.80 -14.30
C VAL A 62 6.25 -0.05 -13.01
N GLN A 63 7.35 -0.42 -12.34
CA GLN A 63 7.79 0.20 -11.10
C GLN A 63 7.88 1.73 -11.25
N ALA A 64 7.27 2.46 -10.32
CA ALA A 64 7.35 3.91 -10.29
C ALA A 64 8.79 4.38 -9.98
N GLY A 65 9.16 5.55 -10.50
CA GLY A 65 10.39 6.21 -10.07
C GLY A 65 10.37 6.58 -8.58
N PRO A 66 11.52 6.89 -7.95
CA PRO A 66 11.59 7.18 -6.52
C PRO A 66 10.66 8.31 -6.06
N PHE A 67 10.64 9.42 -6.80
CA PHE A 67 9.77 10.57 -6.48
C PHE A 67 8.28 10.21 -6.57
N GLN A 68 7.88 9.49 -7.62
CA GLN A 68 6.50 9.03 -7.78
C GLN A 68 6.11 8.03 -6.69
N THR A 69 7.01 7.11 -6.31
CA THR A 69 6.80 6.16 -5.21
C THR A 69 6.53 6.91 -3.90
N HIS A 70 7.36 7.91 -3.58
CA HIS A 70 7.17 8.72 -2.38
C HIS A 70 5.83 9.49 -2.41
N SER A 71 5.47 10.09 -3.55
CA SER A 71 4.17 10.76 -3.71
C SER A 71 3.01 9.79 -3.49
N GLN A 72 3.06 8.60 -4.12
CA GLN A 72 2.02 7.59 -4.00
C GLN A 72 1.89 7.04 -2.57
N LEU A 73 3.01 6.90 -1.86
CA LEU A 73 3.02 6.51 -0.45
C LEU A 73 2.40 7.60 0.43
N ALA A 74 2.76 8.87 0.20
CA ALA A 74 2.20 10.00 0.93
C ALA A 74 0.69 10.15 0.71
N ASP A 75 0.22 9.99 -0.53
CA ASP A 75 -1.21 10.00 -0.85
C ASP A 75 -1.94 8.84 -0.15
N ALA A 76 -1.41 7.61 -0.20
CA ALA A 76 -2.02 6.48 0.49
C ALA A 76 -2.08 6.67 2.01
N CYS A 77 -1.04 7.24 2.62
CA CYS A 77 -1.03 7.61 4.03
C CYS A 77 -2.13 8.62 4.36
N ARG A 78 -2.30 9.66 3.52
CA ARG A 78 -3.36 10.66 3.68
C ARG A 78 -4.75 10.03 3.63
N GLU A 79 -5.02 9.18 2.64
CA GLU A 79 -6.34 8.57 2.46
C GLU A 79 -6.69 7.53 3.54
N THR A 80 -5.68 6.86 4.10
CA THR A 80 -5.88 5.85 5.16
C THR A 80 -5.78 6.42 6.58
N GLY A 81 -5.38 7.69 6.72
CA GLY A 81 -5.13 8.34 8.02
C GLY A 81 -3.90 7.78 8.74
N VAL A 82 -3.02 7.09 8.04
CA VAL A 82 -1.76 6.56 8.58
C VAL A 82 -0.70 7.66 8.52
N GLU A 83 0.06 7.83 9.59
CA GLU A 83 1.16 8.80 9.62
C GLU A 83 2.35 8.31 8.79
N LEU A 84 2.78 9.08 7.80
CA LEU A 84 3.91 8.72 6.93
C LEU A 84 5.19 8.44 7.73
N ALA A 85 5.50 9.27 8.73
CA ALA A 85 6.68 9.10 9.57
C ALA A 85 6.71 7.78 10.34
N LEU A 86 5.54 7.22 10.67
CA LEU A 86 5.43 5.90 11.31
C LEU A 86 5.90 4.80 10.35
N LEU A 87 5.47 4.85 9.10
CA LEU A 87 5.84 3.86 8.09
C LEU A 87 7.28 4.01 7.62
N SER A 88 7.78 5.23 7.41
CA SER A 88 9.18 5.47 7.04
C SER A 88 10.14 4.87 8.07
N LYS A 89 9.85 5.06 9.37
CA LYS A 89 10.66 4.48 10.46
C LYS A 89 10.55 2.96 10.57
N PHE A 90 9.38 2.39 10.29
CA PHE A 90 9.15 0.96 10.41
C PHE A 90 9.71 0.17 9.23
N TRP A 91 9.66 0.73 8.04
CA TRP A 91 10.15 0.10 6.82
C TRP A 91 11.67 0.23 6.69
N ASP A 92 12.31 1.11 7.47
CA ASP A 92 13.70 1.53 7.21
C ASP A 92 13.87 1.91 5.73
N LEU A 93 12.87 2.65 5.20
CA LEU A 93 13.07 3.43 3.98
C LEU A 93 14.11 4.47 4.40
N GLY A 94 15.38 4.10 4.29
CA GLY A 94 16.49 4.98 4.56
C GLY A 94 16.21 6.32 3.89
N GLU A 95 16.61 7.41 4.57
CA GLU A 95 16.63 8.75 4.02
C GLU A 95 17.65 8.81 2.85
N ASP A 96 17.47 7.99 1.84
CA ASP A 96 18.29 7.96 0.65
C ASP A 96 17.53 8.70 -0.45
N THR A 97 18.08 9.88 -0.76
CA THR A 97 17.89 10.72 -1.95
C THR A 97 16.82 11.82 -1.90
N VAL A 98 17.19 12.94 -1.27
CA VAL A 98 17.30 14.23 -1.99
C VAL A 98 18.66 14.85 -1.71
#